data_AF-A0A4U5M8P8-F1
#
_entry.id   AF-A0A4U5M8P8-F1
#
_cell.length_a   1.000
_cell.length_b   1.000
_cell.length_c   1.000
_cell.angle_alpha   90.00
_cell.angle_beta   90.00
_cell.angle_gamma   90.00
#
_symmetry.space_group_name_H-M   'P 1'
#
loop_
_entity.id
_entity.type
_entity.pdbx_description
1 polymer ?
#
loop_
_entity_poly.entity_id
_entity_poly.type
_entity_poly.pdbx_seq_one_letter_code
_entity_poly.pdbx_strand_id
1 'polypeptide(L)'
;MDDMLKKQVLGKVKAFVRVIEFQKRGLPHTHMLLILDDEHKFRTGADVDSVVCAELPYPATEPQLYNIVKSSMMHGPCGTSYRHMQCMQKHGDRCDKDFPKPTVLEEDQKPRYRRRERRHIL
;
A
#
# COMPACT_ATOMS: atom_id res chain seq x y z
N MET A 1 -13.76 -4.28 -11.08
CA MET A 1 -15.02 -4.39 -10.31
C MET A 1 -15.44 -5.83 -10.12
N ASP A 2 -15.38 -6.67 -11.15
CA ASP A 2 -15.74 -8.09 -11.04
C ASP A 2 -14.94 -8.86 -9.98
N ASP A 3 -13.64 -8.65 -9.87
CA ASP A 3 -12.84 -9.32 -8.83
C ASP A 3 -13.32 -8.95 -7.41
N MET A 4 -13.67 -7.69 -7.21
CA MET A 4 -14.11 -7.18 -5.90
C MET A 4 -15.56 -7.57 -5.58
N LEU A 5 -16.48 -7.48 -6.56
CA LEU A 5 -17.92 -7.64 -6.32
C LEU A 5 -18.40 -9.07 -6.59
N LYS A 6 -17.86 -9.74 -7.62
CA LYS A 6 -18.29 -11.11 -8.01
C LYS A 6 -17.38 -12.17 -7.40
N LYS A 7 -16.06 -12.00 -7.54
CA LYS A 7 -15.09 -12.96 -6.99
C LYS A 7 -14.78 -12.73 -5.51
N GLN A 8 -15.22 -11.59 -4.96
CA GLN A 8 -15.10 -11.26 -3.53
C GLN A 8 -13.66 -11.40 -3.02
N VAL A 9 -12.67 -10.94 -3.79
CA VAL A 9 -11.24 -11.08 -3.43
C VAL A 9 -10.86 -10.33 -2.14
N LEU A 10 -11.67 -9.35 -1.73
CA LEU A 10 -11.54 -8.64 -0.44
C LEU A 10 -12.64 -9.04 0.57
N GLY A 11 -13.38 -10.11 0.28
CA GLY A 11 -14.59 -10.48 0.99
C GLY A 11 -15.87 -9.87 0.41
N LYS A 12 -16.99 -10.14 1.07
CA LYS A 12 -18.32 -9.73 0.61
C LYS A 12 -18.52 -8.21 0.73
N VAL A 13 -18.76 -7.53 -0.38
CA VAL A 13 -19.04 -6.09 -0.45
C VAL A 13 -20.56 -5.86 -0.36
N LYS A 14 -21.03 -5.11 0.64
CA LYS A 14 -22.45 -4.74 0.79
C LYS A 14 -22.83 -3.50 -0.01
N ALA A 15 -21.92 -2.55 -0.13
CA ALA A 15 -22.11 -1.33 -0.91
C ALA A 15 -20.75 -0.78 -1.34
N PHE A 16 -20.73 0.05 -2.38
CA PHE A 16 -19.53 0.78 -2.78
C PHE A 16 -19.89 2.15 -3.34
N VAL A 17 -18.95 3.09 -3.22
CA VAL A 17 -18.98 4.38 -3.90
C VAL A 17 -17.74 4.47 -4.76
N ARG A 18 -17.89 4.92 -6.01
CA ARG A 18 -16.78 5.13 -6.92
C ARG A 18 -16.93 6.49 -7.60
N VAL A 19 -15.86 7.28 -7.56
CA VAL A 19 -15.75 8.54 -8.28
C VAL A 19 -14.55 8.44 -9.22
N ILE A 20 -14.72 8.90 -10.46
CA ILE A 20 -13.63 9.04 -11.43
C ILE A 20 -13.27 10.52 -11.50
N GLU A 21 -12.00 10.83 -11.24
CA GLU A 21 -11.45 12.17 -11.33
C GLU A 21 -10.41 12.23 -12.44
N PHE A 22 -10.50 13.25 -13.29
CA PHE A 22 -9.48 13.48 -14.32
C PHE A 22 -8.41 14.40 -13.74
N GLN A 23 -7.23 13.83 -13.45
CA GLN A 23 -6.10 14.62 -12.99
C GLN A 23 -5.60 15.55 -14.11
N LYS A 24 -4.92 16.65 -13.77
CA LYS A 24 -4.35 17.62 -14.73
C LYS A 24 -3.44 17.00 -15.82
N ARG A 25 -3.03 15.75 -15.65
CA ARG A 25 -2.22 14.97 -16.60
C ARG A 25 -3.05 14.00 -17.46
N GLY A 26 -4.37 14.15 -17.49
CA GLY A 26 -5.29 13.47 -18.41
C GLY A 26 -5.63 12.02 -18.08
N LEU A 27 -4.92 11.38 -17.14
CA LEU A 27 -5.23 10.01 -16.73
C LEU A 27 -6.42 9.98 -15.76
N PRO A 28 -7.40 9.08 -15.97
CA PRO A 28 -8.49 8.90 -15.04
C PRO A 28 -7.98 8.28 -13.74
N HIS A 29 -8.11 9.02 -12.65
CA HIS A 29 -7.93 8.54 -11.30
C HIS A 29 -9.27 8.06 -10.75
N THR A 30 -9.28 7.02 -9.93
CA THR A 30 -10.51 6.49 -9.33
C THR A 30 -10.37 6.51 -7.81
N HIS A 31 -11.26 7.22 -7.14
CA HIS A 31 -11.53 7.05 -5.72
C HIS A 31 -12.60 5.99 -5.55
N MET A 32 -12.34 4.99 -4.72
CA MET A 32 -13.29 3.92 -4.45
C MET A 32 -13.37 3.67 -2.95
N LEU A 33 -14.60 3.64 -2.43
CA LEU A 33 -14.92 3.24 -1.08
C LEU A 33 -15.72 1.93 -1.15
N LEU A 34 -15.23 0.89 -0.49
CA LEU A 34 -15.92 -0.39 -0.36
C LEU A 34 -16.45 -0.55 1.06
N ILE A 35 -17.73 -0.86 1.20
CA ILE A 35 -18.38 -1.16 2.48
C ILE A 35 -18.54 -2.68 2.56
N LEU A 36 -17.69 -3.33 3.35
CA LEU A 36 -17.69 -4.79 3.51
C LEU A 36 -18.77 -5.25 4.49
N ASP A 37 -19.21 -6.49 4.28
CA ASP A 37 -20.01 -7.24 5.26
C ASP A 37 -19.22 -7.39 6.57
N ASP A 38 -19.92 -7.41 7.70
CA ASP A 38 -19.29 -7.25 9.02
C ASP A 38 -18.33 -8.39 9.36
N GLU A 39 -18.65 -9.59 8.87
CA GLU A 39 -17.83 -10.81 8.97
C GLU A 39 -16.54 -10.74 8.13
N HIS A 40 -16.50 -9.87 7.13
CA HIS A 40 -15.38 -9.73 6.19
C HIS A 40 -14.55 -8.46 6.43
N LYS A 41 -14.88 -7.66 7.47
CA LYS A 41 -14.13 -6.45 7.79
C LYS A 41 -12.73 -6.77 8.28
N PHE A 42 -11.74 -6.06 7.75
CA PHE A 42 -10.38 -6.06 8.28
C PHE A 42 -10.35 -5.25 9.58
N ARG A 43 -10.12 -5.92 10.71
CA ARG A 43 -10.17 -5.29 12.05
C ARG A 43 -8.80 -5.17 12.67
N THR A 44 -7.83 -5.96 12.20
CA THR A 44 -6.46 -5.96 12.71
C THR A 44 -5.48 -5.46 11.67
N GLY A 45 -4.32 -4.99 12.13
CA GLY A 45 -3.22 -4.65 11.24
C GLY A 45 -2.76 -5.86 10.40
N ALA A 46 -2.89 -7.07 10.92
CA ALA A 46 -2.56 -8.30 10.20
C ALA A 46 -3.56 -8.57 9.05
N ASP A 47 -4.85 -8.33 9.29
CA ASP A 47 -5.89 -8.46 8.25
C ASP A 47 -5.58 -7.50 7.09
N VAL A 48 -5.27 -6.24 7.42
CA VAL A 48 -4.90 -5.22 6.42
C VAL A 48 -3.61 -5.60 5.70
N ASP A 49 -2.59 -6.05 6.43
CA ASP A 49 -1.31 -6.48 5.86
C ASP A 49 -1.43 -7.70 4.93
N SER A 50 -2.51 -8.47 5.02
CA SER A 50 -2.76 -9.62 4.14
C SER A 50 -3.26 -9.21 2.74
N VAL A 51 -3.87 -8.02 2.62
CA VAL A 51 -4.48 -7.53 1.38
C VAL A 51 -3.83 -6.25 0.85
N VAL A 52 -3.16 -5.48 1.71
CA VAL A 52 -2.41 -4.27 1.37
C VAL A 52 -0.93 -4.55 1.58
N CYS A 53 -0.16 -4.49 0.50
CA CYS A 53 1.29 -4.62 0.55
C CYS A 53 1.94 -3.59 -0.37
N ALA A 54 2.91 -2.85 0.18
CA ALA A 54 3.74 -1.90 -0.56
C ALA A 54 5.18 -2.44 -0.67
N GLU A 55 5.31 -3.70 -1.09
CA GLU A 55 6.60 -4.38 -1.27
C GLU A 55 6.76 -4.84 -2.71
N LEU A 56 8.02 -4.93 -3.14
CA LEU A 56 8.35 -5.48 -4.45
C LEU A 56 8.18 -7.01 -4.39
N PRO A 57 7.38 -7.62 -5.28
CA PRO A 57 7.20 -9.07 -5.35
C PRO A 57 8.54 -9.79 -5.52
N TYR A 58 8.62 -11.08 -5.19
CA TYR A 58 9.88 -11.80 -5.41
C TYR A 58 10.01 -12.17 -6.90
N PRO A 59 11.08 -11.77 -7.60
CA PRO A 59 11.20 -12.03 -9.04
C PRO A 59 11.25 -13.53 -9.38
N ALA A 60 11.69 -14.37 -8.44
CA ALA A 60 11.75 -15.82 -8.62
C ALA A 60 10.37 -16.50 -8.59
N THR A 61 9.43 -15.99 -7.78
CA THR A 61 8.11 -16.61 -7.58
C THR A 61 7.00 -15.84 -8.30
N GLU A 62 7.16 -14.53 -8.47
CA GLU A 62 6.15 -13.62 -8.99
C GLU A 62 6.74 -12.65 -10.05
N PRO A 63 7.39 -13.16 -11.12
CA PRO A 63 8.13 -12.34 -12.08
C PRO A 63 7.26 -11.30 -12.80
N GLN A 64 5.99 -11.62 -13.06
CA GLN A 64 5.06 -10.70 -13.72
C GLN A 64 4.71 -9.52 -12.82
N LEU A 65 4.31 -9.79 -11.57
CA LEU A 65 4.01 -8.74 -10.59
C LEU A 65 5.27 -7.90 -10.31
N TYR A 66 6.44 -8.54 -10.19
CA TYR A 66 7.71 -7.85 -10.05
C TYR A 66 7.94 -6.83 -11.17
N ASN A 67 7.77 -7.24 -12.44
CA ASN A 67 8.00 -6.36 -13.58
C ASN A 67 7.01 -5.19 -13.65
N ILE A 68 5.73 -5.43 -13.33
CA ILE A 68 4.69 -4.39 -13.30
C ILE A 68 4.99 -3.36 -12.19
N VAL A 69 5.29 -3.84 -11.00
CA VAL A 69 5.59 -2.98 -9.84
C VAL A 69 6.88 -2.19 -10.10
N LYS A 70 7.92 -2.85 -10.64
CA LYS A 70 9.21 -2.24 -10.99
C LYS A 70 9.09 -1.11 -12.02
N SER A 71 8.19 -1.20 -13.00
CA SER A 71 8.06 -0.20 -14.07
C SER A 71 7.22 1.02 -13.70
N SER A 72 6.53 0.99 -12.55
CA SER A 72 5.51 1.99 -12.22
C SER A 72 5.99 3.01 -11.17
N MET A 73 6.23 2.55 -9.94
CA MET A 73 6.39 3.44 -8.78
C MET A 73 7.48 2.87 -7.88
N MET A 74 8.75 3.12 -8.20
CA MET A 74 9.89 2.71 -7.39
C MET A 74 10.43 3.93 -6.63
N HIS A 75 10.27 4.00 -5.32
CA HIS A 75 11.16 4.74 -4.43
C HIS A 75 12.42 3.90 -4.16
N GLY A 76 13.50 4.56 -3.71
CA GLY A 76 14.69 3.86 -3.26
C GLY A 76 14.54 3.37 -1.81
N PRO A 77 15.31 2.34 -1.41
CA PRO A 77 15.34 1.87 -0.02
C PRO A 77 15.73 3.01 0.94
N CYS A 78 15.14 3.04 2.13
CA CYS A 78 15.46 4.00 3.19
C CYS A 78 16.40 3.38 4.24
N GLY A 79 17.16 4.21 4.95
CA GLY A 79 18.00 3.78 6.07
C GLY A 79 19.40 4.41 6.04
N THR A 80 20.24 4.04 7.01
CA THR A 80 21.60 4.55 7.17
C THR A 80 22.49 4.36 5.95
N SER A 81 22.28 3.29 5.18
CA SER A 81 22.98 3.04 3.91
C SER A 81 22.46 3.89 2.74
N TYR A 82 21.35 4.60 2.92
CA TYR A 82 20.63 5.35 1.87
C TYR A 82 20.25 6.78 2.32
N ARG A 83 21.16 7.46 3.03
CA ARG A 83 20.96 8.83 3.58
C ARG A 83 20.59 9.89 2.54
N HIS A 84 20.91 9.66 1.28
CA HIS A 84 20.61 10.57 0.16
C HIS A 84 19.15 10.52 -0.29
N MET A 85 18.36 9.56 0.21
CA MET A 85 16.93 9.46 -0.13
C MET A 85 16.13 10.63 0.48
N GLN A 86 15.15 11.13 -0.27
CA GLN A 86 14.31 12.28 0.12
C GLN A 86 13.53 12.09 1.43
N CYS A 87 13.36 10.85 1.89
CA CYS A 87 12.66 10.55 3.14
C CYS A 87 13.57 10.48 4.36
N MET A 88 14.88 10.65 4.20
CA MET A 88 15.85 10.64 5.31
C MET A 88 15.99 12.05 5.88
N GLN A 89 16.14 12.13 7.21
CA GLN A 89 16.48 13.38 7.89
C GLN A 89 17.71 14.01 7.26
N LYS A 90 17.65 15.31 6.91
CA LYS A 90 18.76 16.05 6.28
C LYS A 90 20.10 15.87 6.99
N HIS A 91 20.08 15.70 8.32
CA HIS A 91 21.26 15.47 9.16
C HIS A 91 21.02 14.34 10.15
N GLY A 92 20.57 13.17 9.66
CA GLY A 92 20.31 12.03 10.55
C GLY A 92 20.32 10.67 9.87
N ASP A 93 20.25 9.65 10.72
CA ASP A 93 20.26 8.23 10.39
C ASP A 93 18.84 7.66 10.30
N ARG A 94 17.84 8.50 10.58
CA ARG A 94 16.43 8.14 10.68
C ARG A 94 15.64 8.64 9.49
N CYS A 95 14.65 7.85 9.11
CA CYS A 95 13.64 8.27 8.15
C CYS A 95 12.68 9.27 8.82
N ASP A 96 12.40 10.39 8.17
CA ASP A 96 11.42 11.41 8.62
C ASP A 96 10.00 10.85 8.77
N LYS A 97 9.74 9.69 8.18
CA LYS A 97 8.46 8.98 8.24
C LYS A 97 8.49 7.78 9.19
N ASP A 98 9.52 7.62 10.01
CA ASP A 98 9.68 6.53 10.98
C ASP A 98 9.61 5.12 10.37
N PHE A 99 10.14 4.92 9.16
CA PHE A 99 10.25 3.58 8.58
C PHE A 99 11.56 2.89 9.03
N PRO A 100 11.53 1.55 9.25
CA PRO A 100 10.38 0.65 9.17
C PRO A 100 9.43 0.76 10.39
N LYS A 101 8.12 0.51 10.18
CA LYS A 101 7.09 0.54 11.24
C LYS A 101 5.94 -0.43 10.95
N PRO A 102 5.16 -0.88 11.95
CA PRO A 102 4.02 -1.79 11.76
C PRO A 102 2.75 -1.06 11.27
N THR A 103 1.76 -1.85 10.84
CA THR A 103 0.40 -1.35 10.56
C THR A 103 -0.30 -1.06 11.89
N VAL A 104 -0.85 0.14 12.01
CA VAL A 104 -1.62 0.60 13.18
C VAL A 104 -2.96 1.12 12.70
N LEU A 105 -4.03 0.55 13.25
CA LEU A 105 -5.41 0.96 13.04
C LEU A 105 -5.88 1.59 14.36
N GLU A 106 -6.16 2.88 14.34
CA GLU A 106 -6.67 3.63 15.48
C GLU A 106 -8.04 4.19 15.10
N GLU A 107 -8.97 4.20 16.05
CA GLU A 107 -10.31 4.74 15.84
C GLU A 107 -10.24 6.24 15.50
N ASP A 108 -11.02 6.65 14.52
CA ASP A 108 -11.06 8.03 13.99
C ASP A 108 -9.72 8.59 13.49
N GLN A 109 -8.70 7.74 13.31
CA GLN A 109 -7.40 8.13 12.79
C GLN A 109 -7.15 7.50 11.42
N LYS A 110 -6.30 8.18 10.64
CA LYS A 110 -5.84 7.63 9.38
C LYS A 110 -4.98 6.38 9.67
N PRO A 111 -5.24 5.24 9.02
CA PRO A 111 -4.43 4.05 9.22
C PRO A 111 -2.98 4.32 8.83
N ARG A 112 -2.07 3.86 9.68
CA ARG A 112 -0.63 3.84 9.37
C ARG A 112 -0.32 2.46 8.85
N TYR A 113 0.17 2.36 7.62
CA TYR A 113 0.51 1.07 7.01
C TYR A 113 1.96 0.67 7.30
N ARG A 114 2.19 -0.64 7.39
CA ARG A 114 3.50 -1.24 7.63
C ARG A 114 4.43 -0.98 6.46
N ARG A 115 5.71 -0.76 6.78
CA ARG A 115 6.83 -0.90 5.84
C ARG A 115 7.92 -1.73 6.52
N ARG A 116 8.27 -2.87 5.94
CA ARG A 116 9.30 -3.78 6.49
C ARG A 116 10.70 -3.28 6.19
N GLU A 117 11.67 -3.77 6.94
CA GLU A 117 13.09 -3.57 6.64
C GLU A 117 13.52 -4.54 5.52
N ARG A 118 13.27 -4.17 4.26
CA ARG A 118 13.80 -4.92 3.10
C ARG A 118 14.69 -4.01 2.25
N ARG A 119 15.72 -4.57 1.62
CA ARG A 119 16.70 -3.83 0.78
C ARG A 119 16.16 -3.39 -0.59
N HIS A 120 14.97 -3.86 -0.94
CA HIS A 120 14.26 -3.52 -2.17
C HIS A 120 12.86 -3.06 -1.78
N ILE A 121 12.69 -1.76 -1.53
CA ILE A 121 11.39 -1.19 -1.24
C ILE A 121 11.15 -0.07 -2.23
N LEU A 122 9.96 -0.10 -2.80
CA LEU A 122 9.42 0.94 -3.63
C LEU A 122 9.09 2.21 -2.87
#